data_AF-A0A6G3BNF4-F1
#
_entry.id   AF-A0A6G3BNF4-F1
#
_cell.length_a   1.000
_cell.length_b   1.000
_cell.length_c   1.000
_cell.angle_alpha   90.00
_cell.angle_beta   90.00
_cell.angle_gamma   90.00
#
_symmetry.space_group_name_H-M   'P 1'
#
loop_
_entity.id
_entity.type
_entity.pdbx_description
1 polymer ?
#
loop_
_entity_poly.entity_id
_entity_poly.type
_entity_poly.pdbx_seq_one_letter_code
_entity_poly.pdbx_strand_id
1 'polypeptide(L)' 'MKTAMLCFFIVMALVQVVRPQLLWKINRPLQKPFVKDYDATEPTHAGYMMSRAVGAVVLVASVTMLINTL' A
#
# COMPACT_ATOMS: atom_id res chain seq x y z
N MET A 1 1.70 20.29 -7.04
CA MET A 1 2.17 18.91 -7.33
C MET A 1 2.46 18.10 -6.07
N LYS A 2 3.22 18.62 -5.09
CA LYS A 2 3.55 17.93 -3.82
C LYS A 2 2.31 17.48 -3.01
N THR A 3 1.31 18.34 -2.86
CA THR A 3 0.06 18.04 -2.12
C THR A 3 -0.69 16.86 -2.71
N ALA A 4 -0.85 16.80 -4.04
CA ALA A 4 -1.55 15.72 -4.72
C ALA A 4 -0.84 14.36 -4.53
N MET A 5 0.50 14.34 -4.57
CA MET A 5 1.27 13.13 -4.29
C MET A 5 1.08 12.65 -2.84
N LEU A 6 1.08 13.56 -1.86
CA LEU A 6 0.84 13.21 -0.46
C LEU A 6 -0.56 12.64 -0.25
N CYS A 7 -1.59 13.22 -0.88
CA CYS A 7 -2.94 12.67 -0.85
C CYS A 7 -2.99 11.26 -1.44
N PHE A 8 -2.30 11.02 -2.56
CA PHE A 8 -2.20 9.69 -3.14
C PHE A 8 -1.53 8.68 -2.19
N PHE A 9 -0.41 9.05 -1.57
CA PHE A 9 0.26 8.20 -0.59
C PHE A 9 -0.60 7.91 0.64
N ILE A 10 -1.36 8.90 1.13
CA ILE A 10 -2.31 8.72 2.23
C ILE A 10 -3.37 7.67 1.87
N VAL A 11 -3.95 7.75 0.67
CA VAL A 11 -4.94 6.76 0.22
C VAL A 11 -4.32 5.37 0.13
N MET A 12 -3.14 5.24 -0.49
CA MET A 12 -2.47 3.94 -0.62
C MET A 12 -2.09 3.36 0.75
N ALA A 13 -1.60 4.19 1.67
CA ALA A 13 -1.25 3.80 3.03
C ALA A 13 -2.49 3.38 3.84
N LEU A 14 -3.61 4.10 3.71
CA LEU A 14 -4.89 3.70 4.29
C LEU A 14 -5.36 2.33 3.80
N VAL A 15 -5.23 2.05 2.50
CA VAL A 15 -5.55 0.73 1.95
C VAL A 15 -4.66 -0.35 2.57
N GLN A 16 -3.34 -0.11 2.73
CA GLN A 16 -2.44 -1.03 3.41
C GLN A 16 -2.85 -1.30 4.86
N VAL A 17 -3.29 -0.27 5.59
CA VAL A 17 -3.69 -0.40 7.01
C VAL A 17 -5.00 -1.15 7.15
N VAL A 18 -6.01 -0.83 6.33
CA VAL A 18 -7.37 -1.37 6.49
C VAL A 18 -7.52 -2.73 5.83
N ARG A 19 -7.09 -2.86 4.57
CA ARG A 19 -7.33 -4.04 3.74
C ARG A 19 -6.18 -4.25 2.73
N PRO A 20 -4.98 -4.64 3.18
CA PRO A 20 -3.79 -4.74 2.33
C PRO A 20 -3.95 -5.75 1.18
N GLN A 21 -4.86 -6.73 1.32
CA GLN A 21 -5.20 -7.70 0.28
C GLN A 21 -5.69 -7.04 -1.02
N LEU A 22 -6.31 -5.86 -0.93
CA LEU A 22 -6.78 -5.14 -2.13
C LEU A 22 -5.63 -4.78 -3.06
N LEU A 23 -4.48 -4.40 -2.51
CA LEU A 23 -3.31 -4.05 -3.32
C LEU A 23 -2.78 -5.26 -4.08
N TRP A 24 -2.72 -6.42 -3.43
CA TRP A 24 -2.36 -7.65 -4.11
C TRP A 24 -3.38 -8.03 -5.18
N LYS A 25 -4.69 -7.97 -4.87
CA LYS A 25 -5.75 -8.30 -5.85
C LYS A 25 -5.72 -7.40 -7.09
N ILE A 26 -5.44 -6.11 -6.92
CA ILE A 26 -5.31 -5.16 -8.03
C ILE A 26 -4.02 -5.43 -8.83
N ASN A 27 -2.94 -5.83 -8.16
CA ASN A 27 -1.66 -6.11 -8.81
C ASN A 27 -1.60 -7.50 -9.48
N ARG A 28 -2.39 -8.47 -9.01
CA ARG A 28 -2.38 -9.87 -9.51
C ARG A 28 -2.54 -9.98 -11.04
N PRO A 29 -3.47 -9.27 -11.71
CA PRO A 29 -3.57 -9.29 -13.18
C PRO A 29 -2.33 -8.75 -13.89
N LEU A 30 -1.64 -7.78 -13.28
CA LEU A 30 -0.42 -7.19 -13.82
C LEU A 30 0.80 -8.10 -13.64
N GLN A 31 0.75 -9.01 -12.67
CA GLN A 31 1.78 -10.04 -12.49
C GLN A 31 1.65 -11.18 -13.52
N LYS A 32 0.45 -11.37 -14.11
CA LYS A 32 0.16 -12.43 -15.10
C LYS A 32 1.21 -12.59 -16.21
N PRO A 33 1.75 -11.55 -16.81
CA PRO A 33 2.76 -11.75 -17.87
C PRO A 33 4.13 -12.23 -17.37
N PHE A 34 4.45 -12.11 -16.08
CA PHE A 34 5.84 -12.18 -15.58
C PHE A 34 6.12 -13.30 -14.59
N VAL A 35 5.10 -13.79 -13.88
CA VAL A 35 5.21 -14.88 -12.92
C VAL A 35 4.53 -16.11 -13.51
N LYS A 36 4.86 -17.33 -13.07
CA LYS A 36 4.14 -18.55 -13.49
C LYS A 36 3.09 -18.93 -12.43
N ASP A 37 3.59 -18.96 -11.19
CA ASP A 37 2.91 -19.07 -9.90
C ASP A 37 2.30 -17.78 -9.32
N TYR A 38 1.21 -17.19 -9.84
CA TYR A 38 0.73 -15.90 -9.29
C TYR A 38 0.11 -16.01 -7.90
N ASP A 39 -0.48 -17.15 -7.56
CA ASP A 39 -1.12 -17.31 -6.26
C ASP A 39 -0.08 -17.58 -5.18
N ALA A 40 1.06 -18.15 -5.56
CA ALA A 40 2.26 -18.23 -4.72
C ALA A 40 2.88 -16.84 -4.38
N THR A 41 2.50 -15.76 -5.06
CA THR A 41 2.96 -14.40 -4.70
C THR A 41 2.05 -13.70 -3.69
N GLU A 42 0.92 -14.31 -3.30
CA GLU A 42 0.07 -13.75 -2.26
C GLU A 42 0.84 -13.67 -0.94
N PRO A 43 0.92 -12.48 -0.30
CA PRO A 43 1.55 -12.37 1.00
C PRO A 43 0.90 -13.30 2.03
N THR A 44 1.73 -13.93 2.86
CA THR A 44 1.24 -14.69 4.01
C THR A 44 0.54 -13.78 5.02
N HIS A 45 -0.11 -14.35 6.03
CA HIS A 45 -0.67 -13.58 7.14
C HIS A 45 0.37 -12.61 7.76
N ALA A 46 1.59 -13.09 7.99
CA ALA A 46 2.69 -12.25 8.49
C ALA A 46 3.08 -11.15 7.48
N GLY A 47 3.09 -11.45 6.18
CA GLY A 47 3.31 -10.45 5.13
C GLY A 47 2.25 -9.35 5.12
N TYR A 48 0.98 -9.69 5.31
CA TYR A 48 -0.10 -8.70 5.43
C TYR A 48 -0.01 -7.89 6.73
N MET A 49 0.41 -8.50 7.84
CA MET A 49 0.67 -7.77 9.08
C MET A 49 1.81 -6.76 8.90
N MET A 50 2.89 -7.17 8.21
CA MET A 50 3.98 -6.26 7.88
C MET A 50 3.50 -5.12 6.98
N SER A 51 2.67 -5.41 5.97
CA SER A 51 2.08 -4.37 5.11
C SER A 51 1.25 -3.37 5.92
N ARG A 52 0.46 -3.81 6.91
CA ARG A 52 -0.29 -2.89 7.80
C ARG A 52 0.66 -2.01 8.61
N ALA A 53 1.73 -2.57 9.16
CA ALA A 53 2.71 -1.82 9.93
C ALA A 53 3.40 -0.74 9.07
N VAL A 54 3.87 -1.11 7.88
CA VAL A 54 4.45 -0.16 6.92
C VAL A 54 3.43 0.91 6.52
N GLY A 55 2.20 0.50 6.20
CA GLY A 55 1.10 1.41 5.88
C GLY A 55 0.84 2.43 6.99
N ALA A 56 0.84 2.02 8.25
CA ALA A 56 0.64 2.91 9.39
C ALA A 56 1.75 3.96 9.50
N VAL A 57 3.02 3.54 9.33
CA VAL A 57 4.18 4.45 9.35
C VAL A 57 4.09 5.47 8.20
N VAL A 58 3.82 4.99 6.98
CA VAL A 58 3.70 5.86 5.80
C VAL A 58 2.53 6.83 5.94
N LEU A 59 1.40 6.38 6.50
CA LEU A 59 0.23 7.22 6.72
C LEU A 59 0.54 8.37 7.69
N VAL A 60 1.12 8.06 8.86
CA VAL A 60 1.51 9.08 9.85
C VAL A 60 2.51 10.07 9.25
N ALA A 61 3.53 9.58 8.54
CA ALA A 61 4.52 10.43 7.90
C ALA A 61 3.88 11.34 6.83
N SER A 62 3.03 10.78 5.96
CA SER A 62 2.41 11.52 4.86
C SER A 62 1.43 12.58 5.34
N VAL A 63 0.64 12.28 6.38
CA VAL A 63 -0.27 13.26 7.01
C VAL A 63 0.53 14.38 7.67
N THR A 64 1.60 14.04 8.40
CA THR A 64 2.46 15.05 9.05
C THR A 64 3.11 15.96 8.01
N MET A 65 3.63 15.41 6.93
CA MET A 65 4.20 16.18 5.82
C MET A 65 3.14 17.06 5.14
N LEU A 66 1.92 16.57 4.96
CA LEU A 66 0.83 17.33 4.34
C LEU A 66 0.47 18.54 5.19
N ILE A 67 0.30 18.36 6.49
CA ILE A 67 0.00 19.45 7.43
C ILE A 67 1.11 20.51 7.41
N ASN A 68 2.37 20.10 7.38
CA ASN A 68 3.51 21.03 7.36
C ASN A 68 3.75 21.70 5.99
N THR A 69 3.06 21.25 4.93
CA THR A 69 3.16 21.82 3.58
C THR A 69 2.02 22.80 3.28
N LEU A 70 0.94 22.76 4.08
CA LEU A 70 -0.20 23.68 4.01
C LEU A 70 0.12 25.00 4.72
#